data_AF-A0A946YHM0-F1
#
_entry.id   AF-A0A946YHM0-F1
#
_cell.length_a   1.000
_cell.length_b   1.000
_cell.length_c   1.000
_cell.angle_alpha   90.00
_cell.angle_beta   90.00
_cell.angle_gamma   90.00
#
_symmetry.space_group_name_H-M   'P 1'
#
loop_
_entity.id
_entity.type
_entity.pdbx_description
1 polymer ?
#
loop_
_entity_poly.entity_id
_entity_poly.type
_entity_poly.pdbx_seq_one_letter_code
_entity_poly.pdbx_strand_id
1 'polypeptide(L)' 'MCLLISSANADELSERILPLRERAAVTDEILQDRLDNLVPQLMRRSEIDAWVIIAREYNEDPVL' A
#
# COMPACT_ATOMS: atom_id res chain seq x y z
N MET A 1 -4.42 3.20 41.38
CA MET A 1 -3.54 3.71 40.31
C MET A 1 -4.20 3.37 38.99
N CYS A 2 -5.13 4.19 38.52
CA CYS A 2 -5.89 3.93 37.30
C CYS A 2 -4.96 4.20 36.10
N LEU A 3 -4.63 3.16 35.32
CA LEU A 3 -3.93 3.32 34.05
C LEU A 3 -4.90 3.99 33.06
N LEU A 4 -4.65 5.26 32.75
CA LEU A 4 -5.31 5.97 31.66
C LEU A 4 -4.81 5.37 30.34
N ILE A 5 -5.67 4.60 29.68
CA ILE A 5 -5.48 4.22 28.28
C ILE A 5 -5.74 5.48 27.46
N SER A 6 -4.71 6.06 26.87
CA SER A 6 -4.84 7.17 25.92
C SER A 6 -5.46 6.63 24.63
N SER A 7 -6.76 6.82 24.46
CA SER A 7 -7.45 6.63 23.19
C SER A 7 -6.98 7.70 22.21
N ALA A 8 -6.31 7.30 21.13
CA ALA A 8 -5.98 8.20 20.02
C ALA A 8 -7.28 8.71 19.40
N ASN A 9 -7.43 10.03 19.28
CA ASN A 9 -8.57 10.65 18.59
C ASN A 9 -8.39 10.52 17.07
N ALA A 10 -9.47 10.27 16.34
CA ALA A 10 -9.43 10.11 14.87
C ALA A 10 -8.92 11.37 14.15
N ASP A 11 -9.19 12.56 14.72
CA ASP A 11 -8.72 13.84 14.19
C ASP A 11 -7.18 13.96 14.25
N GLU A 12 -6.56 13.50 15.34
CA GLU A 12 -5.09 13.50 15.50
C GLU A 12 -4.41 12.55 14.50
N LEU A 13 -5.06 11.44 14.14
CA LEU A 13 -4.56 10.54 13.10
C LEU A 13 -4.66 11.17 11.71
N SER A 14 -5.69 11.96 11.45
CA SER A 14 -5.89 12.62 10.17
C SER A 14 -4.78 13.64 9.85
N GLU A 15 -4.28 14.35 10.86
CA GLU A 15 -3.18 15.31 10.73
C GLU A 15 -1.83 14.63 10.40
N ARG A 16 -1.71 13.34 10.71
CA ARG A 16 -0.46 12.55 10.50
C ARG A 16 -0.48 11.76 9.20
N ILE A 17 -1.59 11.75 8.48
CA ILE A 17 -1.76 11.01 7.23
C ILE A 17 -1.66 12.00 6.07
N LEU A 18 -0.82 11.67 5.09
CA LEU A 18 -0.66 12.48 3.89
C LEU A 18 -1.99 12.63 3.12
N PRO A 19 -2.23 13.77 2.45
CA PRO A 19 -3.32 13.91 1.50
C PRO A 19 -3.32 12.79 0.45
N LEU A 20 -4.49 12.40 -0.07
CA LEU A 20 -4.61 11.28 -1.01
C LEU A 20 -3.66 11.37 -2.21
N ARG A 21 -3.45 12.57 -2.76
CA ARG A 21 -2.54 12.80 -3.89
C ARG A 21 -1.09 12.50 -3.54
N GLU A 22 -0.65 12.87 -2.34
CA GLU A 22 0.72 12.62 -1.87
C GLU A 22 0.90 11.14 -1.52
N ARG A 23 -0.12 10.47 -0.99
CA ARG A 23 -0.11 9.02 -0.76
C ARG A 23 0.03 8.23 -2.06
N ALA A 24 -0.58 8.71 -3.15
CA ALA A 24 -0.41 8.08 -4.47
C ALA A 24 1.05 8.12 -4.91
N ALA A 25 1.72 9.28 -4.79
CA ALA A 25 3.14 9.41 -5.13
C ALA A 25 4.05 8.47 -4.32
N VAL A 26 3.82 8.36 -3.00
CA VAL A 26 4.55 7.42 -2.14
C VAL A 26 4.27 5.96 -2.55
N THR A 27 3.03 5.66 -2.93
CA THR A 27 2.64 4.32 -3.39
C THR A 27 3.37 3.96 -4.69
N ASP A 28 3.44 4.89 -5.63
CA ASP A 28 4.13 4.71 -6.90
C ASP A 28 5.63 4.50 -6.69
N GLU A 29 6.27 5.26 -5.80
CA GLU A 29 7.69 5.11 -5.45
C GLU A 29 7.98 3.70 -4.87
N ILE A 30 7.17 3.27 -3.90
CA ILE A 30 7.30 1.93 -3.30
C ILE A 30 7.06 0.83 -4.33
N LEU A 31 6.08 1.02 -5.22
CA LEU A 31 5.77 0.06 -6.27
C LEU A 31 6.95 -0.09 -7.23
N GLN A 32 7.54 1.03 -7.65
CA GLN A 32 8.70 1.04 -8.53
C GLN A 32 9.89 0.32 -7.89
N ASP A 33 10.23 0.63 -6.63
CA ASP A 33 11.31 -0.05 -5.91
C ASP A 33 11.09 -1.57 -5.85
N ARG A 34 9.86 -2.01 -5.59
CA ARG A 34 9.54 -3.44 -5.55
C ARG A 34 9.71 -4.11 -6.91
N LEU A 35 9.33 -3.45 -7.99
CA LEU A 35 9.47 -3.99 -9.35
C LEU A 35 10.95 -4.07 -9.76
N ASP A 36 11.74 -3.05 -9.43
CA ASP A 36 13.15 -2.97 -9.82
C ASP A 36 14.04 -3.87 -8.96
N ASN A 37 13.75 -3.96 -7.66
CA ASN A 37 14.65 -4.61 -6.70
C ASN A 37 14.07 -5.91 -6.11
N LEU A 38 12.84 -5.90 -5.62
CA LEU A 38 12.29 -7.03 -4.87
C LEU A 38 11.90 -8.20 -5.77
N VAL A 39 11.13 -7.95 -6.83
CA VAL A 39 10.63 -8.98 -7.74
C VAL A 39 11.78 -9.77 -8.37
N PRO A 40 12.83 -9.14 -8.95
CA PRO A 40 13.96 -9.89 -9.52
C PRO A 40 14.74 -10.71 -8.49
N GLN A 41 14.81 -10.25 -7.24
CA GLN A 41 15.45 -11.01 -6.16
C GLN A 41 14.65 -12.27 -5.78
N LEU A 42 13.32 -12.16 -5.74
CA LEU A 42 12.45 -13.29 -5.43
C LEU A 42 12.42 -14.30 -6.57
N MET A 43 12.33 -13.83 -7.82
CA MET A 43 12.35 -14.68 -9.01
C MET A 43 13.61 -15.55 -9.08
N ARG A 44 14.79 -14.94 -8.86
CA ARG A 44 16.08 -15.66 -8.82
C ARG A 44 16.16 -16.69 -7.68
N ARG A 45 15.62 -16.35 -6.51
CA ARG A 45 15.65 -17.23 -5.33
C ARG A 45 14.74 -18.45 -5.50
N SER A 46 13.64 -18.27 -6.22
CA SER A 46 12.62 -19.31 -6.43
C SER A 46 12.78 -20.06 -7.76
N GLU A 47 13.80 -19.72 -8.55
CA GLU A 47 14.05 -20.32 -9.88
C GLU A 47 12.84 -20.22 -10.83
N ILE A 48 12.16 -19.05 -10.84
CA ILE A 48 11.03 -18.76 -11.74
C ILE A 48 11.37 -17.64 -12.71
N ASP A 49 11.00 -17.81 -13.98
CA ASP A 49 11.26 -16.84 -15.04
C ASP A 49 10.09 -15.87 -15.29
N ALA A 50 8.93 -16.15 -14.68
CA ALA A 50 7.73 -15.32 -14.80
C ALA A 50 6.87 -15.40 -13.53
N TRP A 51 6.03 -14.39 -13.36
CA TRP A 51 5.01 -14.31 -12.31
C TRP A 51 3.70 -13.80 -12.91
N VAL A 52 2.58 -14.22 -12.33
CA VAL A 52 1.23 -13.85 -12.80
C VAL A 52 0.51 -13.10 -11.69
N ILE A 53 -0.01 -11.92 -12.01
CA ILE A 53 -0.88 -11.16 -11.12
C ILE A 53 -2.33 -11.45 -11.51
N ILE A 54 -3.09 -12.02 -10.58
CA ILE A 54 -4.53 -12.20 -10.77
C ILE A 54 -5.22 -10.96 -10.19
N ALA A 55 -5.43 -9.96 -11.03
CA ALA A 55 -6.21 -8.79 -10.66
C ALA A 55 -7.72 -9.09 -10.79
N ARG A 56 -8.51 -8.60 -9.84
CA ARG A 56 -9.97 -8.51 -9.97
C ARG A 56 -10.33 -7.05 -10.11
N GLU A 57 -10.98 -6.69 -11.20
CA GLU A 57 -11.62 -5.40 -11.34
C GLU A 57 -13.05 -5.54 -10.80
N TYR A 58 -13.32 -4.90 -9.66
CA TYR A 58 -14.69 -4.70 -9.22
C TYR A 58 -15.21 -3.48 -9.95
N ASN A 59 -16.23 -3.67 -10.77
CA ASN A 59 -16.90 -2.61 -11.53
C ASN A 59 -17.79 -1.78 -10.59
N GLU A 60 -17.21 -1.18 -9.55
CA GLU A 60 -17.94 -0.43 -8.50
C GLU A 60 -18.46 0.94 -8.99
N ASP A 61 -18.57 1.16 -10.30
CA ASP A 61 -19.33 2.25 -10.88
C ASP A 61 -20.73 1.76 -11.27
N PRO A 62 -21.79 2.01 -10.47
CA PRO A 62 -23.02 2.46 -11.09
C PRO A 62 -22.73 3.86 -11.64
N VAL A 63 -22.58 3.98 -12.95
CA VAL A 63 -22.63 5.30 -13.60
C VAL A 63 -23.99 5.93 -13.29
N LEU A 64 -23.98 6.96 -12.44
CA LEU A 64 -25.06 7.89 -12.01
C LEU A 64 -26.29 7.30 -11.31
#